data_AF-A0A5C3KB91-F1
#
_entry.id   AF-A0A5C3KB91-F1
#
_cell.length_a   1.000
_cell.length_b   1.000
_cell.length_c   1.000
_cell.angle_alpha   90.00
_cell.angle_beta   90.00
_cell.angle_gamma   90.00
#
_symmetry.space_group_name_H-M   'P 1'
#
loop_
_entity.id
_entity.type
_entity.pdbx_description
1 polymer ?
#
loop_
_entity_poly.entity_id
_entity_poly.type
_entity_poly.pdbx_seq_one_letter_code
_entity_poly.pdbx_strand_id
1 'polypeptide(L)'
;MSSSSPSFAKLGHTNYNSWAGDMEAWFRSQGLWRLVSGSSPRPGEYEAALDSWETKADRAAGWLWLMLESDQKIHVSGIKDDPCAMKAGARFNAYDDLFSVRKRENESLQALINREFDLAALDSELASMALIRALPDEFSTFTSSLLLLEKLDRTAIHQAFITEETQRRGRANDAPSVALASLASSSSNGTPCGFCGVPGHQTNNCYAYQRAQRCAQENATKRRSEREQSRQPHWGAQTSR
;
A
#
# COMPACT_ATOMS: atom_id res chain seq x y z
N MET A 1 21.89 -46.33 -20.24
CA MET A 1 21.95 -44.88 -20.46
C MET A 1 21.88 -44.23 -19.10
N SER A 2 22.92 -43.51 -18.68
CA SER A 2 23.02 -42.93 -17.35
C SER A 2 21.87 -41.95 -17.12
N SER A 3 20.90 -42.31 -16.27
CA SER A 3 19.81 -41.44 -15.87
C SER A 3 20.37 -40.38 -14.91
N SER A 4 20.94 -39.32 -15.47
CA SER A 4 21.37 -38.16 -14.70
C SER A 4 20.17 -37.58 -13.96
N SER A 5 20.30 -37.45 -12.64
CA SER A 5 19.29 -36.77 -11.84
C SER A 5 19.16 -35.31 -12.27
N PRO A 6 17.96 -34.70 -12.17
CA PRO A 6 17.80 -33.27 -12.36
C PRO A 6 18.76 -32.48 -11.46
N SER A 7 19.41 -31.44 -11.98
CA SER A 7 20.40 -30.63 -11.26
C SER A 7 19.88 -29.27 -10.78
N PHE A 8 18.59 -28.99 -10.98
CA PHE A 8 17.94 -27.75 -10.54
C PHE A 8 17.27 -27.92 -9.18
N ALA A 9 16.82 -26.82 -8.58
CA ALA A 9 16.19 -26.81 -7.27
C ALA A 9 14.91 -27.65 -7.24
N LYS A 10 14.58 -28.24 -6.08
CA LYS A 10 13.30 -28.90 -5.85
C LYS A 10 12.18 -27.87 -5.73
N LEU A 11 10.94 -28.29 -5.96
CA LEU A 11 9.77 -27.45 -5.74
C LEU A 11 9.57 -27.21 -4.25
N GLY A 12 9.63 -25.94 -3.86
CA GLY A 12 9.19 -25.43 -2.57
C GLY A 12 8.09 -24.38 -2.76
N HIS A 13 7.82 -23.59 -1.73
CA HIS A 13 6.70 -22.64 -1.70
C HIS A 13 6.84 -21.42 -2.65
N THR A 14 8.07 -21.06 -3.06
CA THR A 14 8.31 -19.77 -3.74
C THR A 14 8.89 -19.88 -5.14
N ASN A 15 9.13 -21.10 -5.65
CA ASN A 15 9.87 -21.29 -6.91
C ASN A 15 9.12 -22.08 -7.98
N TYR A 16 7.78 -22.17 -7.89
CA TYR A 16 6.99 -22.95 -8.84
C TYR A 16 7.23 -22.54 -10.30
N ASN A 17 7.34 -21.24 -10.60
CA ASN A 17 7.50 -20.77 -11.98
C ASN A 17 8.80 -21.23 -12.64
N SER A 18 9.93 -21.06 -11.94
CA SER A 18 11.24 -21.54 -12.44
C SER A 18 11.30 -23.07 -12.44
N TRP A 19 10.85 -23.71 -11.36
CA TRP A 19 10.79 -25.15 -11.25
C TRP A 19 9.95 -25.80 -12.37
N ALA A 20 8.78 -25.23 -12.69
CA ALA A 20 7.90 -25.78 -13.70
C ALA A 20 8.55 -25.75 -15.09
N GLY A 21 9.26 -24.68 -15.43
CA GLY A 21 10.01 -24.56 -16.68
C GLY A 21 11.16 -25.57 -16.77
N ASP A 22 11.97 -25.67 -15.71
CA ASP A 22 13.10 -26.59 -15.64
C ASP A 22 12.64 -28.06 -15.66
N MET A 23 11.58 -28.38 -14.91
CA MET A 23 11.00 -29.73 -14.85
C MET A 23 10.36 -30.11 -16.19
N GLU A 24 9.73 -29.17 -16.89
CA GLU A 24 9.25 -29.37 -18.26
C GLU A 24 10.40 -29.70 -19.21
N ALA A 25 11.45 -28.88 -19.22
CA ALA A 25 12.63 -29.09 -20.07
C ALA A 25 13.26 -30.46 -19.77
N TRP A 26 13.36 -30.84 -18.50
CA TRP A 26 13.85 -32.14 -18.09
C TRP A 26 12.96 -33.27 -18.62
N PHE A 27 11.63 -33.21 -18.43
CA PHE A 27 10.73 -34.25 -18.94
C PHE A 27 10.71 -34.34 -20.46
N ARG A 28 10.91 -33.22 -21.17
CA ARG A 28 11.09 -33.22 -22.62
C ARG A 28 12.37 -33.95 -23.02
N SER A 29 13.48 -33.72 -22.30
CA SER A 29 14.75 -34.44 -22.55
C SER A 29 14.63 -35.96 -22.36
N GLN A 30 13.74 -36.41 -21.47
CA GLN A 30 13.49 -37.82 -21.20
C GLN A 30 12.37 -38.43 -22.07
N GLY A 31 11.72 -37.64 -22.92
CA GLY A 31 10.58 -38.09 -23.73
C GLY A 31 9.31 -38.40 -22.93
N LEU A 32 9.20 -37.90 -21.69
CA LEU A 32 8.09 -38.15 -20.77
C LEU A 32 7.05 -37.02 -20.76
N TRP A 33 7.38 -35.85 -21.31
CA TRP A 33 6.54 -34.66 -21.21
C TRP A 33 5.10 -34.86 -21.71
N ARG A 34 4.91 -35.54 -22.83
CA ARG A 34 3.55 -35.78 -23.39
C ARG A 34 2.64 -36.53 -22.43
N LEU A 35 3.20 -37.38 -21.57
CA LEU A 35 2.46 -38.11 -20.55
C LEU A 35 2.11 -37.16 -19.39
N VAL A 36 3.10 -36.43 -18.86
CA VAL A 36 2.92 -35.48 -17.75
C VAL A 36 2.00 -34.30 -18.11
N SER A 37 1.97 -33.90 -19.39
CA SER A 37 1.06 -32.85 -19.89
C SER A 37 -0.35 -33.34 -20.17
N GLY A 38 -0.63 -34.65 -20.02
CA GLY A 38 -1.91 -35.26 -20.37
C GLY A 38 -2.17 -35.39 -21.87
N SER A 39 -1.19 -35.07 -22.72
CA SER A 39 -1.32 -35.17 -24.19
C SER A 39 -1.23 -36.60 -24.72
N SER A 40 -0.77 -37.55 -23.89
CA SER A 40 -0.72 -38.98 -24.15
C SER A 40 -1.68 -39.68 -23.20
N PRO A 41 -2.95 -39.91 -23.58
CA PRO A 41 -3.91 -40.60 -22.73
C PRO A 41 -3.45 -42.03 -22.42
N ARG A 42 -3.96 -42.58 -21.31
CA ARG A 42 -3.70 -43.97 -20.94
C ARG A 42 -4.31 -44.92 -21.99
N PRO A 43 -3.52 -45.85 -22.56
CA PRO A 43 -4.02 -46.93 -23.43
C PRO A 43 -5.10 -47.78 -22.75
N GLY A 44 -5.95 -48.44 -23.54
CA GLY A 44 -6.88 -49.45 -23.02
C GLY A 44 -6.15 -50.66 -22.39
N GLU A 45 -6.84 -51.37 -21.49
CA GLU A 45 -6.30 -52.50 -20.70
C GLU A 45 -5.63 -53.61 -21.54
N TYR A 46 -6.11 -53.80 -22.78
CA TYR A 46 -5.65 -54.85 -23.69
C TYR A 46 -4.74 -54.33 -24.80
N GLU A 47 -4.34 -53.06 -24.76
CA GLU A 47 -3.44 -52.49 -25.76
C GLU A 47 -1.99 -52.86 -25.46
N ALA A 48 -1.26 -53.31 -26.49
CA ALA A 48 0.15 -53.68 -26.38
C ALA A 48 1.06 -52.53 -25.88
N ALA A 49 0.60 -51.28 -25.98
CA ALA A 49 1.32 -50.11 -25.52
C ALA A 49 1.20 -49.84 -24.01
N LEU A 50 0.26 -50.49 -23.30
CA LEU A 50 -0.08 -50.18 -21.91
C LEU A 50 1.12 -50.31 -20.97
N ASP A 51 1.81 -51.45 -20.96
CA ASP A 51 2.98 -51.71 -20.10
C ASP A 51 4.09 -50.66 -20.29
N SER A 52 4.34 -50.30 -21.55
CA SER A 52 5.31 -49.26 -21.90
C SER A 52 4.88 -47.85 -21.48
N TRP A 53 3.57 -47.60 -21.42
CA TRP A 53 2.99 -46.35 -20.96
C TRP A 53 3.05 -46.28 -19.42
N GLU A 54 2.68 -47.36 -18.73
CA GLU A 54 2.71 -47.46 -17.26
C GLU A 54 4.15 -47.33 -16.74
N THR A 55 5.12 -47.99 -17.37
CA THR A 55 6.55 -47.82 -17.04
C THR A 55 7.00 -46.35 -17.16
N LYS A 56 6.50 -45.62 -18.16
CA LYS A 56 6.79 -44.19 -18.32
C LYS A 56 6.07 -43.35 -17.28
N ALA A 57 4.84 -43.70 -16.93
CA ALA A 57 4.05 -43.04 -15.90
C ALA A 57 4.73 -43.18 -14.53
N ASP A 58 5.10 -44.40 -14.13
CA ASP A 58 5.82 -44.70 -12.89
C ASP A 58 7.13 -43.94 -12.81
N ARG A 59 7.89 -43.93 -13.91
CA ARG A 59 9.13 -43.17 -13.99
C ARG A 59 8.86 -41.67 -13.80
N ALA A 60 7.85 -41.12 -14.48
CA ALA A 60 7.52 -39.71 -14.37
C ALA A 60 7.05 -39.32 -12.95
N ALA A 61 6.19 -40.13 -12.35
CA ALA A 61 5.73 -39.99 -10.98
C ALA A 61 6.89 -40.02 -9.97
N GLY A 62 7.81 -40.97 -10.12
CA GLY A 62 9.01 -41.07 -9.30
C GLY A 62 9.88 -39.81 -9.38
N TRP A 63 10.10 -39.27 -10.58
CA TRP A 63 10.86 -38.03 -10.74
C TRP A 63 10.14 -36.81 -10.17
N LEU A 64 8.83 -36.67 -10.39
CA LEU A 64 8.04 -35.62 -9.75
C LEU A 64 8.20 -35.69 -8.23
N TRP A 65 7.98 -36.85 -7.62
CA TRP A 65 8.11 -37.04 -6.18
C TRP A 65 9.50 -36.67 -5.64
N LEU A 66 10.57 -37.06 -6.34
CA LEU A 66 11.94 -36.73 -5.93
C LEU A 66 12.25 -35.24 -6.03
N MET A 67 11.59 -34.54 -6.96
CA MET A 67 11.75 -33.12 -7.21
C MET A 67 10.81 -32.23 -6.40
N LEU A 68 10.10 -32.79 -5.42
CA LEU A 68 9.36 -32.06 -4.40
C LEU A 68 10.15 -31.97 -3.08
N GLU A 69 10.08 -30.82 -2.43
CA GLU A 69 10.43 -30.69 -1.02
C GLU A 69 9.44 -31.44 -0.13
N SER A 70 9.83 -31.71 1.12
CA SER A 70 9.08 -32.61 2.01
C SER A 70 7.70 -32.06 2.41
N ASP A 71 7.61 -30.74 2.55
CA ASP A 71 6.37 -29.99 2.78
C ASP A 71 5.41 -30.08 1.59
N GLN A 72 5.91 -30.03 0.36
CA GLN A 72 5.08 -30.10 -0.85
C GLN A 72 4.51 -31.51 -1.11
N LYS A 73 5.19 -32.57 -0.64
CA LYS A 73 4.78 -33.96 -0.86
C LYS A 73 3.43 -34.32 -0.23
N ILE A 74 3.04 -33.64 0.85
CA ILE A 74 1.77 -33.94 1.53
C ILE A 74 0.58 -33.76 0.59
N HIS A 75 0.66 -32.76 -0.29
CA HIS A 75 -0.43 -32.37 -1.19
C HIS A 75 -0.61 -33.31 -2.38
N VAL A 76 0.43 -34.05 -2.77
CA VAL A 76 0.36 -34.99 -3.89
C VAL A 76 0.35 -36.45 -3.44
N SER A 77 0.42 -36.72 -2.13
CA SER A 77 0.52 -38.07 -1.56
C SER A 77 -0.61 -39.01 -1.99
N GLY A 78 -1.85 -38.49 -2.11
CA GLY A 78 -3.03 -39.24 -2.55
C GLY A 78 -3.13 -39.44 -4.07
N ILE A 79 -2.28 -38.77 -4.85
CA ILE A 79 -2.27 -38.81 -6.33
C ILE A 79 -0.87 -39.15 -6.88
N LYS A 80 0.01 -39.71 -6.03
CA LYS A 80 1.43 -39.92 -6.33
C LYS A 80 1.69 -40.87 -7.49
N ASP A 81 0.70 -41.67 -7.88
CA ASP A 81 0.80 -42.65 -8.96
C ASP A 81 0.28 -42.09 -10.30
N ASP A 82 -0.28 -40.86 -10.30
CA ASP A 82 -0.71 -40.15 -11.50
C ASP A 82 0.14 -38.89 -11.72
N PRO A 83 1.17 -38.94 -12.58
CA PRO A 83 2.06 -37.80 -12.80
C PRO A 83 1.37 -36.58 -13.42
N CYS A 84 0.27 -36.77 -14.15
CA CYS A 84 -0.51 -35.65 -14.69
C CYS A 84 -1.26 -34.94 -13.55
N ALA A 85 -1.89 -35.71 -12.66
CA ALA A 85 -2.55 -35.16 -11.48
C ALA A 85 -1.55 -34.51 -10.51
N MET A 86 -0.38 -35.10 -10.28
CA MET A 86 0.67 -34.52 -9.42
C MET A 86 1.08 -33.12 -9.86
N LYS A 87 1.29 -32.92 -11.18
CA LYS A 87 1.61 -31.60 -11.73
C LYS A 87 0.45 -30.61 -11.50
N ALA A 88 -0.78 -31.05 -11.69
CA ALA A 88 -1.97 -30.22 -11.44
C ALA A 88 -2.10 -29.85 -9.95
N GLY A 89 -1.85 -30.78 -9.03
CA GLY A 89 -1.85 -30.53 -7.58
C GLY A 89 -0.77 -29.53 -7.16
N ALA A 90 0.45 -29.69 -7.65
CA ALA A 90 1.53 -28.73 -7.41
C ALA A 90 1.19 -27.31 -7.90
N ARG A 91 0.57 -27.22 -9.08
CA ARG A 91 0.07 -25.94 -9.63
C ARG A 91 -1.01 -25.33 -8.76
N PHE A 92 -1.96 -26.14 -8.28
CA PHE A 92 -3.04 -25.66 -7.42
C PHE A 92 -2.49 -25.07 -6.11
N ASN A 93 -1.52 -25.73 -5.47
CA ASN A 93 -0.93 -25.20 -4.22
C ASN A 93 -0.16 -23.91 -4.47
N ALA A 94 0.59 -23.82 -5.58
CA ALA A 94 1.25 -22.57 -5.96
C ALA A 94 0.24 -21.43 -6.14
N TYR A 95 -0.97 -21.73 -6.62
CA TYR A 95 -2.07 -20.76 -6.71
C TYR A 95 -2.70 -20.45 -5.35
N ASP A 96 -2.88 -21.43 -4.47
CA ASP A 96 -3.38 -21.21 -3.12
C ASP A 96 -2.42 -20.33 -2.30
N ASP A 97 -1.12 -20.62 -2.35
CA ASP A 97 -0.05 -19.81 -1.74
C ASP A 97 -0.07 -18.38 -2.31
N LEU A 98 -0.25 -18.24 -3.63
CA LEU A 98 -0.37 -16.96 -4.30
C LEU A 98 -1.58 -16.15 -3.81
N PHE A 99 -2.77 -16.76 -3.74
CA PHE A 99 -3.99 -16.09 -3.29
C PHE A 99 -4.02 -15.82 -1.79
N SER A 100 -3.22 -16.55 -1.02
CA SER A 100 -3.02 -16.33 0.40
C SER A 100 -2.10 -15.16 0.72
N VAL A 101 -1.39 -14.61 -0.27
CA VAL A 101 -0.58 -13.41 -0.09
C VAL A 101 -1.47 -12.25 0.33
N ARG A 102 -1.12 -11.60 1.45
CA ARG A 102 -1.71 -10.34 1.90
C ARG A 102 -0.67 -9.23 1.96
N LYS A 103 -1.12 -8.00 1.76
CA LYS A 103 -0.34 -6.78 2.03
C LYS A 103 0.04 -6.74 3.50
N ARG A 104 1.32 -6.52 3.81
CA ARG A 104 1.79 -6.30 5.19
C ARG A 104 1.48 -4.87 5.64
N GLU A 105 1.40 -4.64 6.96
CA GLU A 105 1.07 -3.33 7.53
C GLU A 105 2.08 -2.25 7.11
N ASN A 106 3.38 -2.59 7.14
CA ASN A 106 4.49 -1.70 6.79
C ASN A 106 4.90 -1.75 5.30
N GLU A 107 4.15 -2.48 4.48
CA GLU A 107 4.41 -2.62 3.05
C GLU A 107 3.62 -1.57 2.25
N SER A 108 4.25 -0.92 1.27
CA SER A 108 3.55 -0.04 0.33
C SER A 108 2.77 -0.84 -0.71
N LEU A 109 1.77 -0.22 -1.34
CA LEU A 109 1.09 -0.84 -2.48
C LEU A 109 2.06 -1.12 -3.63
N GLN A 110 3.05 -0.23 -3.81
CA GLN A 110 4.10 -0.43 -4.81
C GLN A 110 5.05 -1.60 -4.47
N ALA A 111 5.44 -1.76 -3.20
CA ALA A 111 6.24 -2.91 -2.78
C ALA A 111 5.47 -4.22 -2.97
N LEU A 112 4.16 -4.23 -2.70
CA LEU A 112 3.31 -5.38 -2.95
C LEU A 112 3.30 -5.77 -4.44
N ILE A 113 3.12 -4.83 -5.38
CA ILE A 113 3.11 -5.15 -6.82
C ILE A 113 4.47 -5.66 -7.33
N ASN A 114 5.54 -5.21 -6.68
CA ASN A 114 6.92 -5.62 -6.97
C ASN A 114 7.33 -6.93 -6.29
N ARG A 115 6.53 -7.48 -5.37
CA ARG A 115 6.71 -8.88 -4.97
C ARG A 115 6.61 -9.71 -6.24
N GLU A 116 7.52 -10.66 -6.37
CA GLU A 116 7.74 -11.50 -7.56
C GLU A 116 6.51 -12.39 -7.82
N PHE A 117 5.42 -11.76 -8.24
CA PHE A 117 4.40 -12.34 -9.06
C PHE A 117 5.02 -12.27 -10.45
N ASP A 118 5.80 -13.28 -10.82
CA ASP A 118 6.31 -13.35 -12.18
C ASP A 118 5.13 -13.60 -13.12
N LEU A 119 4.53 -12.49 -13.56
CA LEU A 119 3.34 -12.46 -14.41
C LEU A 119 3.59 -13.05 -15.79
N ALA A 120 4.85 -13.26 -16.16
CA ALA A 120 5.16 -13.92 -17.41
C ALA A 120 4.87 -15.43 -17.36
N ALA A 121 4.95 -16.03 -16.16
CA ALA A 121 4.66 -17.45 -15.94
C ALA A 121 3.20 -17.71 -15.51
N LEU A 122 2.50 -16.66 -15.08
CA LEU A 122 1.11 -16.70 -14.65
C LEU A 122 0.19 -16.06 -15.69
N ASP A 123 -1.06 -16.49 -15.77
CA ASP A 123 -2.06 -15.75 -16.53
C ASP A 123 -2.15 -14.31 -15.96
N SER A 124 -2.08 -13.30 -16.82
CA SER A 124 -2.00 -11.89 -16.41
C SER A 124 -3.24 -11.46 -15.63
N GLU A 125 -4.40 -12.05 -15.95
CA GLU A 125 -5.66 -11.84 -15.23
C GLU A 125 -5.64 -12.50 -13.84
N LEU A 126 -5.06 -13.69 -13.73
CA LEU A 126 -4.99 -14.43 -12.47
C LEU A 126 -4.11 -13.69 -11.46
N ALA A 127 -3.05 -13.06 -11.93
CA ALA A 127 -2.19 -12.28 -11.08
C ALA A 127 -2.78 -10.92 -10.67
N SER A 128 -3.49 -10.27 -11.59
CA SER A 128 -4.33 -9.12 -11.28
C SER A 128 -5.33 -9.46 -10.17
N MET A 129 -5.97 -10.63 -10.24
CA MET A 129 -6.88 -11.12 -9.21
C MET A 129 -6.17 -11.37 -7.87
N ALA A 130 -4.97 -11.95 -7.89
CA ALA A 130 -4.17 -12.17 -6.67
C ALA A 130 -3.80 -10.84 -5.99
N LEU A 131 -3.39 -9.82 -6.76
CA LEU A 131 -3.10 -8.47 -6.23
C LEU A 131 -4.33 -7.83 -5.57
N ILE A 132 -5.50 -7.95 -6.20
CA ILE A 132 -6.76 -7.43 -5.64
C ILE A 132 -7.12 -8.17 -4.34
N ARG A 133 -6.96 -9.49 -4.31
CA ARG A 133 -7.22 -10.34 -3.13
C ARG A 133 -6.23 -10.08 -1.99
N ALA A 134 -5.01 -9.66 -2.32
CA ALA A 134 -3.98 -9.36 -1.32
C ALA A 134 -4.29 -8.11 -0.48
N LEU A 135 -5.20 -7.25 -0.94
CA LEU A 135 -5.56 -6.04 -0.24
C LEU A 135 -6.34 -6.34 1.07
N PRO A 136 -6.02 -5.67 2.19
CA PRO A 136 -6.81 -5.73 3.41
C PRO A 136 -8.17 -5.04 3.25
N ASP A 137 -9.10 -5.34 4.16
CA ASP A 137 -10.49 -4.84 4.10
C ASP A 137 -10.59 -3.30 4.15
N GLU A 138 -9.57 -2.62 4.69
CA GLU A 138 -9.46 -1.16 4.68
C GLU A 138 -9.39 -0.57 3.25
N PHE A 139 -9.08 -1.38 2.24
CA PHE A 139 -9.11 -1.03 0.82
C PHE A 139 -10.39 -1.48 0.11
N SER A 140 -11.42 -1.93 0.82
CA SER A 140 -12.67 -2.47 0.23
C SER A 140 -13.32 -1.56 -0.83
N THR A 141 -13.33 -0.25 -0.62
CA THR A 141 -13.84 0.73 -1.59
C THR A 141 -12.97 0.80 -2.85
N PHE A 142 -11.66 0.82 -2.68
CA PHE A 142 -10.69 0.76 -3.77
C PHE A 142 -10.79 -0.56 -4.53
N THR A 143 -10.87 -1.69 -3.83
CA THR A 143 -11.10 -3.02 -4.40
C THR A 143 -12.36 -3.06 -5.25
N SER A 144 -13.46 -2.48 -4.76
CA SER A 144 -14.71 -2.39 -5.52
C SER A 144 -14.55 -1.56 -6.80
N SER A 145 -13.79 -0.46 -6.74
CA SER A 145 -13.49 0.37 -7.93
C SER A 145 -12.64 -0.35 -8.97
N LEU A 146 -11.68 -1.20 -8.53
CA LEU A 146 -10.87 -2.00 -9.43
C LEU A 146 -11.72 -3.01 -10.19
N LEU A 147 -12.69 -3.65 -9.51
CA LEU A 147 -13.59 -4.64 -10.11
C LEU A 147 -14.56 -4.05 -11.14
N LEU A 148 -14.70 -2.72 -11.20
CA LEU A 148 -15.51 -2.01 -12.20
C LEU A 148 -14.71 -1.65 -13.46
N LEU A 149 -13.40 -1.91 -13.50
CA LEU A 149 -12.58 -1.65 -14.68
C LEU A 149 -12.96 -2.64 -15.80
N GLU A 150 -13.15 -2.12 -17.02
CA GLU A 150 -13.45 -2.93 -18.21
C GLU A 150 -12.33 -3.93 -18.55
N LYS A 151 -11.07 -3.59 -18.19
CA LYS A 151 -9.90 -4.45 -18.33
C LYS A 151 -9.04 -4.40 -17.07
N LEU A 152 -8.74 -5.58 -16.54
CA LEU A 152 -7.88 -5.79 -15.38
C LEU A 152 -6.46 -6.20 -15.81
N ASP A 153 -5.80 -5.35 -16.58
CA ASP A 153 -4.41 -5.57 -16.97
C ASP A 153 -3.41 -5.06 -15.91
N ARG A 154 -2.17 -5.60 -15.94
CA ARG A 154 -1.12 -5.25 -14.96
C ARG A 154 -0.89 -3.74 -14.90
N THR A 155 -0.92 -3.08 -16.05
CA THR A 155 -0.66 -1.63 -16.18
C THR A 155 -1.72 -0.80 -15.48
N ALA A 156 -3.01 -1.09 -15.71
CA ALA A 156 -4.13 -0.40 -15.10
C ALA A 156 -4.14 -0.59 -13.58
N ILE A 157 -3.92 -1.82 -13.10
CA ILE A 157 -3.82 -2.10 -11.66
C ILE A 157 -2.64 -1.36 -11.04
N HIS A 158 -1.47 -1.41 -11.67
CA HIS A 158 -0.28 -0.72 -11.17
C HIS A 158 -0.51 0.80 -11.05
N GLN A 159 -1.12 1.43 -12.07
CA GLN A 159 -1.45 2.85 -12.02
C GLN A 159 -2.51 3.18 -10.95
N ALA A 160 -3.53 2.33 -10.81
CA ALA A 160 -4.56 2.49 -9.79
C ALA A 160 -3.96 2.41 -8.37
N PHE A 161 -3.03 1.48 -8.14
CA PHE A 161 -2.32 1.32 -6.86
C PHE A 161 -1.45 2.54 -6.53
N ILE A 162 -0.67 3.04 -7.50
CA ILE A 162 0.12 4.28 -7.32
C ILE A 162 -0.80 5.44 -6.94
N THR A 163 -1.93 5.55 -7.64
CA THR A 163 -2.90 6.63 -7.42
C THR A 163 -3.51 6.54 -6.03
N GLU A 164 -4.01 5.36 -5.62
CA GLU A 164 -4.59 5.14 -4.29
C GLU A 164 -3.56 5.36 -3.18
N GLU A 165 -2.32 4.89 -3.35
CA GLU A 165 -1.26 5.10 -2.38
C GLU A 165 -0.95 6.59 -2.20
N THR A 166 -0.88 7.34 -3.30
CA THR A 166 -0.66 8.79 -3.28
C THR A 166 -1.81 9.50 -2.56
N GLN A 167 -3.06 9.12 -2.86
CA GLN A 167 -4.24 9.70 -2.20
C GLN A 167 -4.26 9.42 -0.70
N ARG A 168 -3.93 8.20 -0.26
CA ARG A 168 -3.87 7.86 1.17
C ARG A 168 -2.76 8.60 1.90
N ARG A 169 -1.59 8.74 1.27
CA ARG A 169 -0.50 9.57 1.81
C ARG A 169 -0.91 11.03 1.96
N GLY A 170 -1.63 11.58 0.98
CA GLY A 170 -2.23 12.92 1.07
C GLY A 170 -3.17 13.05 2.27
N ARG A 171 -4.14 12.13 2.40
CA ARG A 171 -5.10 12.13 3.53
C ARG A 171 -4.44 11.96 4.90
N ALA A 172 -3.36 11.17 4.99
CA ALA A 172 -2.60 11.00 6.24
C ALA A 172 -1.85 12.27 6.64
N ASN A 173 -1.34 13.03 5.67
CA ASN A 173 -0.67 14.31 5.91
C ASN A 173 -1.68 15.44 6.22
N ASP A 174 -2.89 15.35 5.68
CA ASP A 174 -3.98 16.32 5.89
C ASP A 174 -4.87 15.99 7.10
N ALA A 175 -4.62 14.86 7.81
CA ALA A 175 -5.42 14.45 8.95
C ALA A 175 -5.33 15.48 10.09
N PRO A 176 -6.39 16.25 10.38
CA PRO A 176 -6.47 17.00 11.62
C PRO A 176 -6.75 15.99 12.74
N SER A 177 -6.26 16.23 13.95
CA SER A 177 -6.71 15.53 15.15
C SER A 177 -8.24 15.59 15.25
N VAL A 178 -8.93 14.52 14.83
CA VAL A 178 -10.39 14.37 14.92
C VAL A 178 -10.79 13.98 16.34
N ALA A 179 -10.41 14.82 17.28
CA ALA A 179 -10.93 14.83 18.64
C ALA A 179 -11.35 16.26 19.01
N LEU A 180 -12.01 17.01 18.10
CA LEU A 180 -12.71 18.25 18.45
C LEU A 180 -13.67 18.78 17.35
N ALA A 181 -14.19 17.95 16.46
CA ALA A 181 -14.95 18.45 15.29
C ALA A 181 -16.49 18.50 15.46
N SER A 182 -17.02 18.55 16.69
CA SER A 182 -18.49 18.64 16.89
C SER A 182 -18.99 19.66 17.90
N LEU A 183 -18.17 20.57 18.42
CA LEU A 183 -18.66 21.71 19.22
C LEU A 183 -17.80 22.97 19.04
N ALA A 184 -17.82 23.58 17.85
CA ALA A 184 -17.44 24.99 17.73
C ALA A 184 -18.07 25.62 16.49
N SER A 185 -19.32 26.06 16.64
CA SER A 185 -19.77 27.24 15.91
C SER A 185 -18.82 28.40 16.24
N SER A 186 -18.23 28.98 15.19
CA SER A 186 -17.78 30.38 15.11
C SER A 186 -17.09 30.95 16.36
N SER A 187 -15.76 30.79 16.46
CA SER A 187 -14.96 31.73 17.25
C SER A 187 -13.67 32.05 16.49
N SER A 188 -13.72 33.12 15.71
CA SER A 188 -12.54 33.76 15.14
C SER A 188 -11.70 34.34 16.27
N ASN A 189 -10.74 33.58 16.78
CA ASN A 189 -9.67 34.12 17.61
C ASN A 189 -8.76 34.96 16.71
N GLY A 190 -9.20 36.18 16.39
CA GLY A 190 -8.34 37.21 15.82
C GLY A 190 -7.17 37.48 16.76
N THR A 191 -6.01 37.80 16.21
CA THR A 191 -4.78 38.10 16.96
C THR A 191 -5.08 39.04 18.14
N PRO A 192 -4.60 38.77 19.37
CA PRO A 192 -4.84 39.65 20.51
C PRO A 192 -4.24 41.03 20.22
N CYS A 193 -4.98 42.09 20.58
CA CYS A 193 -4.50 43.45 20.46
C CYS A 193 -3.23 43.63 21.31
N GLY A 194 -2.15 44.15 20.71
CA GLY A 194 -0.85 44.30 21.39
C GLY A 194 -0.83 45.31 22.55
N PHE A 195 -1.92 46.06 22.77
CA PHE A 195 -2.04 47.00 23.90
C PHE A 195 -2.92 46.48 25.05
N CYS A 196 -4.14 46.01 24.74
CA CYS A 196 -5.09 45.57 25.77
C CYS A 196 -5.22 44.04 25.92
N GLY A 197 -4.58 43.26 25.05
CA GLY A 197 -4.63 41.80 25.06
C GLY A 197 -5.95 41.18 24.58
N VAL A 198 -6.97 42.00 24.28
CA VAL A 198 -8.29 41.51 23.83
C VAL A 198 -8.26 41.24 22.32
N PRO A 199 -8.65 40.03 21.87
CA PRO A 199 -8.75 39.69 20.44
C PRO A 199 -9.90 40.44 19.75
N GLY A 200 -9.88 40.47 18.42
CA GLY A 200 -10.99 41.02 17.61
C GLY A 200 -10.80 42.47 17.11
N HIS A 201 -9.67 43.10 17.39
CA HIS A 201 -9.31 44.39 16.79
C HIS A 201 -7.78 44.58 16.70
N GLN A 202 -7.31 45.39 15.76
CA GLN A 202 -5.91 45.82 15.66
C GLN A 202 -5.61 46.95 16.66
N THR A 203 -4.34 47.12 17.06
CA THR A 203 -3.91 48.11 18.06
C THR A 203 -4.32 49.55 17.74
N ASN A 204 -4.34 49.94 16.47
CA ASN A 204 -4.81 51.26 16.00
C ASN A 204 -6.30 51.52 16.30
N ASN A 205 -7.12 50.46 16.32
CA ASN A 205 -8.56 50.52 16.57
C ASN A 205 -8.92 50.21 18.03
N CYS A 206 -7.93 50.15 18.93
CA CYS A 206 -8.17 49.91 20.34
C CYS A 206 -8.63 51.17 21.06
N TYR A 207 -9.86 51.16 21.59
CA TYR A 207 -10.39 52.29 22.38
C TYR A 207 -9.55 52.61 23.62
N ALA A 208 -8.96 51.60 24.26
CA ALA A 208 -8.08 51.83 25.41
C ALA A 208 -6.80 52.56 25.00
N TYR A 209 -6.19 52.17 23.87
CA TYR A 209 -5.01 52.84 23.30
C TYR A 209 -5.33 54.27 22.90
N GLN A 210 -6.44 54.50 22.18
CA GLN A 210 -6.85 55.84 21.75
C GLN A 210 -7.13 56.78 22.93
N ARG A 211 -7.77 56.28 24.00
CA ARG A 211 -7.98 57.06 25.23
C ARG A 211 -6.66 57.40 25.92
N ALA A 212 -5.76 56.43 26.06
CA ALA A 212 -4.44 56.65 26.66
C ALA A 212 -3.63 57.67 25.87
N GLN A 213 -3.66 57.60 24.53
CA GLN A 213 -2.99 58.54 23.65
C GLN A 213 -3.55 59.97 23.81
N ARG A 214 -4.88 60.13 23.89
CA ARG A 214 -5.52 61.44 24.09
C ARG A 214 -5.16 62.03 25.46
N CYS A 215 -5.27 61.25 26.54
CA CYS A 215 -4.88 61.71 27.88
C CYS A 215 -3.39 62.08 27.97
N ALA A 216 -2.51 61.35 27.28
CA ALA A 216 -1.09 61.68 27.24
C ALA A 216 -0.84 63.02 26.51
N GLN A 217 -1.54 63.27 25.40
CA GLN A 217 -1.47 64.54 24.68
C GLN A 217 -1.99 65.71 25.52
N GLU A 218 -3.13 65.56 26.18
CA GLU A 218 -3.72 66.58 27.08
C GLU A 218 -2.81 66.89 28.28
N ASN A 219 -2.19 65.87 28.88
CA ASN A 219 -1.23 66.09 29.97
C ASN A 219 0.04 66.79 29.50
N ALA A 220 0.50 66.50 28.28
CA ALA A 220 1.66 67.17 27.69
C ALA A 220 1.38 68.65 27.39
N THR A 221 0.19 68.97 26.86
CA THR A 221 -0.20 70.37 26.61
C THR A 221 -0.41 71.13 27.91
N LYS A 222 -1.04 70.53 28.92
CA LYS A 222 -1.23 71.14 30.24
C LYS A 222 0.11 71.44 30.94
N ARG A 223 1.06 70.50 30.90
CA ARG A 223 2.42 70.73 31.43
C ARG A 223 3.16 71.83 30.69
N ARG A 224 2.91 71.99 29.39
CA ARG A 224 3.51 73.08 28.59
C ARG A 224 2.91 74.43 28.98
N SER A 225 1.58 74.53 29.12
CA SER A 225 0.90 75.77 29.54
C SER A 225 1.25 76.17 30.98
N GLU A 226 1.37 75.22 31.91
CA GLU A 226 1.80 75.49 33.29
C GLU A 226 3.23 76.04 33.35
N ARG A 227 4.13 75.52 32.50
CA ARG A 227 5.50 76.06 32.35
C ARG A 227 5.54 77.46 31.73
N GLU A 228 4.61 77.79 30.83
CA GLU A 228 4.49 79.13 30.24
C GLU A 228 3.87 80.15 31.21
N GLN A 229 2.86 79.77 32.01
CA GLN A 229 2.30 80.62 33.06
C GLN A 229 3.30 80.89 34.19
N SER A 230 4.10 79.91 34.58
CA SER A 230 5.18 80.08 35.58
C SER A 230 6.30 81.03 35.12
N ARG A 231 6.34 81.39 33.82
CA ARG A 231 7.32 82.31 33.23
C ARG A 231 6.82 83.76 33.10
N GLN A 232 5.58 84.07 33.44
CA GLN A 232 5.10 85.46 33.46
C GLN A 232 5.52 86.17 34.77
N PRO A 233 6.20 87.32 34.73
CA PRO A 233 6.57 88.06 35.94
C PRO A 233 5.35 88.78 36.54
N HIS A 234 5.11 88.54 37.82
CA HIS A 234 4.12 89.25 38.64
C HIS A 234 4.57 90.71 38.89
N TRP A 235 4.11 91.64 38.06
CA TRP A 235 4.18 93.07 38.39
C TRP A 235 3.11 93.38 39.44
N GLY A 236 3.55 93.47 40.70
CA GLY A 236 2.71 93.89 41.81
C GLY A 236 2.32 95.37 41.68
N ALA A 237 1.01 95.61 41.66
CA ALA A 237 0.46 96.92 41.93
C ALA A 237 0.77 97.31 43.38
N GLN A 238 1.37 98.49 43.58
CA GLN A 238 1.39 99.17 44.87
C GLN A 238 0.74 100.54 44.73
N THR A 239 -0.04 100.83 45.76
CA THR A 239 -1.14 101.76 45.91
C THR A 239 -0.73 103.14 46.45
N SER A 240 -1.56 104.14 46.15
CA SER A 240 -1.95 105.28 47.00
C SER A 240 -0.89 106.28 47.52
N ARG A 241 -0.93 107.51 47.00
CA ARG A 241 -1.60 108.66 47.63
C ARG A 241 -1.65 109.86 46.69
#